data_AF-A0A1H9JFT3-F1
#
_entry.id   AF-A0A1H9JFT3-F1
#
_cell.length_a   1.000
_cell.length_b   1.000
_cell.length_c   1.000
_cell.angle_alpha   90.00
_cell.angle_beta   90.00
_cell.angle_gamma   90.00
#
_symmetry.space_group_name_H-M   'P 1'
#
loop_
_entity.id
_entity.type
_entity.pdbx_description
1 polymer ?
#
loop_
_entity_poly.entity_id
_entity_poly.type
_entity_poly.pdbx_seq_one_letter_code
_entity_poly.pdbx_strand_id
1 'polypeptide(L)'
;MRVLVLGPPVTPAVSNPQLEQLKQDLEQRLPGVRFEVRDDGRASERAEDEFEHIRAEVSATDPDLVVWQVGTPDAMASTDPGEFGDVIGDAAAWLRAHDVRLVLVDPPFVPDVAHESVYERIVRELSDVAKTRNLNLVRRYSLMEHWNDERERSRPAPTGKILKPCLSEVIAETIVQASLQ
;
A
#
# COMPACT_ATOMS: atom_id res chain seq x y z
N MET A 1 3.85 -16.80 -8.85
CA MET A 1 2.98 -15.64 -8.67
C MET A 1 3.82 -14.39 -8.89
N ARG A 2 3.51 -13.63 -9.93
CA ARG A 2 4.15 -12.35 -10.22
C ARG A 2 3.40 -11.27 -9.44
N VAL A 3 4.11 -10.56 -8.56
CA VAL A 3 3.56 -9.49 -7.74
C VAL A 3 4.20 -8.18 -8.17
N LEU A 4 3.41 -7.28 -8.71
CA LEU A 4 3.85 -5.94 -9.05
C LEU A 4 3.59 -5.01 -7.87
N VAL A 5 4.60 -4.32 -7.36
CA VAL A 5 4.47 -3.37 -6.24
C VAL A 5 4.72 -1.97 -6.78
N LEU A 6 3.75 -1.10 -6.60
CA LEU A 6 3.72 0.26 -7.15
C LEU A 6 3.45 1.26 -6.01
N GLY A 7 3.79 2.52 -6.23
CA GLY A 7 3.62 3.58 -5.24
C GLY A 7 4.90 3.86 -4.44
N PRO A 8 5.02 5.06 -3.85
CA PRO A 8 6.27 5.52 -3.25
C PRO A 8 6.68 4.61 -2.09
N PRO A 9 7.95 4.14 -2.06
CA PRO A 9 8.47 3.49 -0.86
C PRO A 9 8.47 4.48 0.32
N VAL A 10 8.36 3.96 1.54
CA VAL A 10 8.44 4.77 2.78
C VAL A 10 9.78 5.51 2.87
N THR A 11 10.79 5.08 2.12
CA THR A 11 12.12 5.68 2.01
C THR A 11 12.63 5.60 0.57
N PRO A 12 13.11 6.71 -0.03
CA PRO A 12 13.78 6.65 -1.32
C PRO A 12 15.14 5.99 -1.13
N ALA A 13 15.34 4.77 -1.64
CA ALA A 13 16.65 4.13 -1.63
C ALA A 13 16.86 3.26 -2.87
N VAL A 14 18.09 3.35 -3.40
CA VAL A 14 18.64 2.64 -4.57
C VAL A 14 18.69 1.11 -4.35
N SER A 15 18.30 0.65 -3.16
CA SER A 15 17.93 -0.72 -2.84
C SER A 15 16.71 -0.62 -1.94
N ASN A 16 15.63 -1.33 -2.24
CA ASN A 16 14.40 -1.29 -1.43
C ASN A 16 14.41 -2.48 -0.44
N PRO A 17 15.04 -2.37 0.76
CA PRO A 17 15.10 -3.46 1.72
C PRO A 17 13.71 -3.90 2.21
N GLN A 18 12.69 -3.03 2.10
CA GLN A 18 11.31 -3.42 2.37
C GLN A 18 10.77 -4.38 1.30
N LEU A 19 11.17 -4.23 0.04
CA LEU A 19 10.78 -5.12 -1.05
C LEU A 19 11.40 -6.51 -0.90
N GLU A 20 12.70 -6.56 -0.57
CA GLU A 20 13.40 -7.82 -0.28
C GLU A 20 12.83 -8.50 0.96
N GLN A 21 12.54 -7.74 2.03
CA GLN A 21 11.88 -8.28 3.21
C GLN A 21 10.47 -8.77 2.88
N LEU A 22 9.68 -8.02 2.10
CA LEU A 22 8.36 -8.43 1.65
C LEU A 22 8.42 -9.73 0.86
N LYS A 23 9.38 -9.85 -0.07
CA LYS A 23 9.60 -11.10 -0.82
C LYS A 23 9.92 -12.26 0.12
N GLN A 24 10.82 -12.08 1.09
CA GLN A 24 11.15 -13.11 2.07
C GLN A 24 9.94 -13.51 2.93
N ASP A 25 9.17 -12.53 3.42
CA ASP A 25 7.97 -12.74 4.23
C ASP A 25 6.91 -13.53 3.41
N LEU A 26 6.76 -13.21 2.13
CA LEU A 26 5.87 -13.90 1.19
C LEU A 26 6.32 -15.34 0.90
N GLU A 27 7.59 -15.57 0.61
CA GLU A 27 8.16 -16.90 0.35
C GLU A 27 8.05 -17.80 1.58
N GLN A 28 8.18 -17.25 2.79
CA GLN A 28 7.98 -17.97 4.04
C GLN A 28 6.51 -18.36 4.26
N ARG A 29 5.57 -17.46 3.93
CA ARG A 29 4.13 -17.66 4.17
C ARG A 29 3.45 -18.49 3.09
N LEU A 30 3.98 -18.51 1.87
CA LEU A 30 3.46 -19.29 0.73
C LEU A 30 4.55 -20.21 0.14
N PRO A 31 4.86 -21.33 0.83
CA PRO A 31 5.87 -22.26 0.36
C PRO A 31 5.53 -22.81 -1.03
N GLY A 32 6.50 -22.78 -1.94
CA GLY A 32 6.34 -23.30 -3.30
C GLY A 32 5.80 -22.28 -4.32
N VAL A 33 5.43 -21.08 -3.89
CA VAL A 33 5.09 -19.97 -4.78
C VAL A 33 6.37 -19.16 -5.06
N ARG A 34 6.76 -19.03 -6.33
CA ARG A 34 7.83 -18.10 -6.73
C ARG A 34 7.27 -16.70 -6.83
N PHE A 35 7.90 -15.76 -6.14
CA PHE A 35 7.56 -14.34 -6.17
C PHE A 35 8.58 -13.58 -7.02
N GLU A 36 8.09 -12.92 -8.06
CA GLU A 36 8.81 -11.82 -8.69
C GLU A 36 8.19 -10.55 -8.15
N VAL A 37 8.96 -9.81 -7.35
CA VAL A 37 8.55 -8.50 -6.83
C VAL A 37 9.31 -7.44 -7.61
N ARG A 38 8.58 -6.60 -8.33
CA ARG A 38 9.14 -5.45 -9.06
C ARG A 38 8.67 -4.17 -8.40
N ASP A 39 9.62 -3.29 -8.13
CA ASP A 39 9.41 -1.89 -7.79
C ASP A 39 9.72 -1.11 -9.07
N ASP A 40 8.75 -0.35 -9.57
CA ASP A 40 8.91 0.47 -10.78
C ASP A 40 9.87 1.66 -10.56
N GLY A 41 10.26 1.91 -9.30
CA GLY A 41 11.11 3.03 -8.88
C GLY A 41 10.51 4.40 -9.20
N ARG A 42 9.21 4.44 -9.56
CA ARG A 42 8.49 5.59 -10.12
C ARG A 42 7.06 5.61 -9.60
N ALA A 43 6.87 6.25 -8.46
CA ALA A 43 5.56 6.78 -8.14
C ALA A 43 5.64 7.93 -7.14
N SER A 44 5.38 9.13 -7.65
CA SER A 44 5.06 10.34 -6.87
C SER A 44 3.91 11.10 -7.55
N GLU A 45 3.05 10.37 -8.27
CA GLU A 45 1.97 10.93 -9.08
C GLU A 45 0.62 10.65 -8.41
N ARG A 46 -0.41 11.40 -8.82
CA ARG A 46 -1.77 11.20 -8.29
C ARG A 46 -2.32 9.87 -8.80
N ALA A 47 -3.35 9.35 -8.13
CA ALA A 47 -3.94 8.06 -8.48
C ALA A 47 -4.36 7.94 -9.95
N GLU A 48 -4.81 9.05 -10.55
CA GLU A 48 -5.20 9.13 -11.97
C GLU A 48 -4.03 8.79 -12.91
N ASP A 49 -2.89 9.44 -12.71
CA ASP A 49 -1.68 9.28 -13.52
C ASP A 49 -1.05 7.89 -13.26
N GLU A 50 -1.02 7.46 -12.00
CA GLU A 50 -0.45 6.16 -11.63
C GLU A 50 -1.32 5.00 -12.14
N PHE A 51 -2.64 5.18 -12.28
CA PHE A 51 -3.49 4.16 -12.90
C PHE A 51 -3.15 3.96 -14.39
N GLU A 52 -2.84 5.01 -15.14
CA GLU A 52 -2.33 4.87 -16.51
C GLU A 52 -1.05 4.03 -16.54
N HIS A 53 -0.15 4.26 -15.59
CA HIS A 53 1.08 3.48 -15.47
C HIS A 53 0.81 2.01 -15.12
N ILE A 54 -0.08 1.74 -14.17
CA ILE A 54 -0.54 0.38 -13.81
C ILE A 54 -0.98 -0.38 -15.07
N ARG A 55 -1.77 0.25 -15.94
CA ARG A 55 -2.25 -0.43 -17.16
C ARG A 55 -1.11 -0.79 -18.11
N ALA A 56 -0.11 0.09 -18.24
CA ALA A 56 1.07 -0.17 -19.05
C ALA A 56 1.91 -1.32 -18.49
N GLU A 57 2.18 -1.32 -17.18
CA GLU A 57 2.98 -2.36 -16.52
C GLU A 57 2.27 -3.71 -16.50
N VAL A 58 0.94 -3.72 -16.28
CA VAL A 58 0.13 -4.94 -16.36
C VAL A 58 0.19 -5.52 -17.77
N SER A 59 0.07 -4.69 -18.80
CA SER A 59 0.18 -5.13 -20.20
C SER A 59 1.57 -5.67 -20.55
N ALA A 60 2.63 -5.13 -19.94
CA ALA A 60 4.01 -5.51 -20.22
C ALA A 60 4.47 -6.75 -19.43
N THR A 61 3.97 -6.94 -18.22
CA THR A 61 4.50 -7.92 -17.26
C THR A 61 3.51 -9.02 -16.87
N ASP A 62 2.22 -8.82 -17.16
CA ASP A 62 1.12 -9.76 -16.92
C ASP A 62 1.08 -10.27 -15.45
N PRO A 63 1.05 -9.39 -14.42
CA PRO A 63 1.15 -9.80 -13.03
C PRO A 63 -0.13 -10.49 -12.54
N ASP A 64 0.01 -11.40 -11.56
CA ASP A 64 -1.15 -12.05 -10.92
C ASP A 64 -1.78 -11.16 -9.82
N LEU A 65 -1.02 -10.16 -9.35
CA LEU A 65 -1.36 -9.29 -8.24
C LEU A 65 -0.62 -7.96 -8.36
N VAL A 66 -1.34 -6.87 -8.14
CA VAL A 66 -0.81 -5.53 -7.94
C VAL A 66 -0.97 -5.14 -6.48
N VAL A 67 0.12 -4.67 -5.88
CA VAL A 67 0.13 -3.98 -4.58
C VAL A 67 0.35 -2.51 -4.86
N TRP A 68 -0.65 -1.68 -4.59
CA TRP A 68 -0.61 -0.25 -4.93
C TRP A 68 -0.62 0.60 -3.67
N GLN A 69 0.50 1.28 -3.40
CA GLN A 69 0.62 2.27 -2.32
C GLN A 69 0.16 3.63 -2.81
N VAL A 70 -1.04 4.07 -2.40
CA VAL A 70 -1.75 5.15 -3.09
C VAL A 70 -2.20 6.25 -2.12
N GLY A 71 -2.43 7.45 -2.65
CA GLY A 71 -3.11 8.54 -1.95
C GLY A 71 -2.20 9.54 -1.23
N THR A 72 -0.88 9.32 -1.17
CA THR A 72 0.05 10.33 -0.61
C THR A 72 0.13 11.56 -1.52
N PRO A 73 0.37 11.42 -2.84
CA PRO A 73 0.38 12.58 -3.74
C PRO A 73 -0.99 13.26 -3.84
N ASP A 74 -2.08 12.49 -3.81
CA ASP A 74 -3.46 13.02 -3.81
C ASP A 74 -3.78 13.84 -2.56
N ALA A 75 -3.39 13.35 -1.37
CA ALA A 75 -3.54 14.09 -0.13
C ALA A 75 -2.77 15.41 -0.18
N MET A 76 -1.53 15.39 -0.66
CA MET A 76 -0.70 16.59 -0.80
C MET A 76 -1.27 17.59 -1.83
N ALA A 77 -1.87 17.09 -2.91
CA ALA A 77 -2.52 17.90 -3.92
C ALA A 77 -3.91 18.43 -3.48
N SER A 78 -4.43 17.97 -2.34
CA SER A 78 -5.81 18.23 -1.92
C SER A 78 -6.83 17.80 -2.99
N THR A 79 -6.58 16.66 -3.64
CA THR A 79 -7.51 16.05 -4.61
C THR A 79 -8.89 15.88 -3.97
N ASP A 80 -9.95 16.06 -4.75
CA ASP A 80 -11.29 15.76 -4.27
C ASP A 80 -11.40 14.26 -3.91
N PRO A 81 -11.90 13.91 -2.72
CA PRO A 81 -12.02 12.51 -2.33
C PRO A 81 -12.90 11.70 -3.28
N GLY A 82 -14.01 12.26 -3.77
CA GLY A 82 -14.89 11.55 -4.71
C GLY A 82 -14.16 11.20 -6.01
N GLU A 83 -13.44 12.16 -6.60
CA GLU A 83 -12.63 11.93 -7.81
C GLU A 83 -11.55 10.87 -7.55
N PHE A 84 -10.87 10.92 -6.41
CA PHE A 84 -9.91 9.91 -6.01
C PHE A 84 -10.56 8.52 -5.88
N GLY A 85 -11.71 8.44 -5.21
CA GLY A 85 -12.44 7.20 -4.98
C GLY A 85 -12.96 6.56 -6.27
N ASP A 86 -13.37 7.38 -7.25
CA ASP A 86 -13.76 6.94 -8.58
C ASP A 86 -12.58 6.29 -9.32
N VAL A 87 -11.39 6.91 -9.29
CA VAL A 87 -10.17 6.33 -9.89
C VAL A 87 -9.83 4.98 -9.27
N ILE A 88 -9.87 4.85 -7.93
CA ILE A 88 -9.63 3.57 -7.25
C ILE A 88 -10.67 2.52 -7.68
N GLY A 89 -11.93 2.95 -7.81
CA GLY A 89 -13.02 2.12 -8.27
C GLY A 89 -12.83 1.58 -9.69
N ASP A 90 -12.39 2.44 -10.60
CA ASP A 90 -12.12 2.12 -12.00
C ASP A 90 -10.90 1.21 -12.14
N ALA A 91 -9.82 1.50 -11.40
CA ALA A 91 -8.64 0.64 -11.35
C ALA A 91 -9.00 -0.78 -10.87
N ALA A 92 -9.79 -0.90 -9.81
CA ALA A 92 -10.23 -2.18 -9.28
C ALA A 92 -11.17 -2.94 -10.22
N ALA A 93 -11.96 -2.24 -11.05
CA ALA A 93 -12.79 -2.87 -12.07
C ALA A 93 -11.95 -3.37 -13.25
N TRP A 94 -11.01 -2.53 -13.72
CA TRP A 94 -10.14 -2.83 -14.84
C TRP A 94 -9.19 -4.00 -14.55
N LEU A 95 -8.51 -3.98 -13.40
CA LEU A 95 -7.59 -5.06 -13.00
C LEU A 95 -8.31 -6.40 -12.90
N ARG A 96 -9.51 -6.42 -12.32
CA ARG A 96 -10.34 -7.62 -12.23
C ARG A 96 -10.75 -8.16 -13.60
N ALA A 97 -11.03 -7.28 -14.56
CA ALA A 97 -11.35 -7.68 -15.94
C ALA A 97 -10.13 -8.27 -16.68
N HIS A 98 -8.92 -8.10 -16.15
CA HIS A 98 -7.68 -8.68 -16.66
C HIS A 98 -7.16 -9.84 -15.78
N ASP A 99 -8.01 -10.38 -14.90
CA ASP A 99 -7.65 -11.44 -13.95
C ASP A 99 -6.49 -11.06 -13.00
N VAL A 100 -6.28 -9.76 -12.78
CA VAL A 100 -5.26 -9.23 -11.87
C VAL A 100 -5.89 -8.84 -10.54
N ARG A 101 -5.35 -9.36 -9.44
CA ARG A 101 -5.81 -8.98 -8.10
C ARG A 101 -5.21 -7.65 -7.66
N LEU A 102 -5.89 -6.98 -6.74
CA LEU A 102 -5.46 -5.69 -6.19
C LEU A 102 -5.40 -5.75 -4.66
N VAL A 103 -4.28 -5.31 -4.11
CA VAL A 103 -4.10 -4.95 -2.69
C VAL A 103 -3.72 -3.47 -2.64
N LEU A 104 -4.52 -2.68 -1.94
CA LEU A 104 -4.27 -1.27 -1.70
C LEU A 104 -3.47 -1.10 -0.41
N VAL A 105 -2.60 -0.10 -0.36
CA VAL A 105 -1.91 0.33 0.86
C VAL A 105 -2.14 1.83 1.00
N ASP A 106 -2.76 2.24 2.10
CA ASP A 106 -3.05 3.66 2.34
C ASP A 106 -1.76 4.45 2.70
N PRO A 107 -1.82 5.81 2.71
CA PRO A 107 -0.68 6.66 3.03
C PRO A 107 -0.04 6.35 4.41
N PRO A 108 1.27 6.65 4.61
CA PRO A 108 1.86 6.58 5.94
C PRO A 108 1.27 7.63 6.88
N PHE A 109 1.23 7.31 8.17
CA PHE A 109 1.20 8.35 9.19
C PHE A 109 2.59 9.00 9.30
N VAL A 110 2.66 10.33 9.24
CA VAL A 110 3.88 11.13 9.37
C VAL A 110 3.72 12.06 10.57
N PRO A 111 4.45 11.88 11.68
CA PRO A 111 4.34 12.74 12.85
C PRO A 111 4.55 14.22 12.50
N ASP A 112 3.94 15.10 13.28
CA ASP A 112 4.10 16.56 13.16
C ASP A 112 3.58 17.17 11.83
N VAL A 113 2.72 16.43 11.11
CA VAL A 113 1.95 16.92 9.95
C VAL A 113 0.51 17.22 10.37
N ALA A 114 -0.11 18.24 9.75
CA ALA A 114 -1.53 18.55 9.95
C ALA A 114 -2.43 17.52 9.23
N HIS A 115 -2.70 16.39 9.89
CA HIS A 115 -3.43 15.26 9.31
C HIS A 115 -4.89 15.55 8.98
N GLU A 116 -5.62 16.22 9.88
CA GLU A 116 -7.05 16.51 9.74
C GLU A 116 -7.39 17.29 8.47
N SER A 117 -6.49 18.19 8.02
CA SER A 117 -6.73 19.05 6.85
C SER A 117 -6.25 18.45 5.53
N VAL A 118 -5.34 17.46 5.55
CA VAL A 118 -4.62 17.01 4.34
C VAL A 118 -4.79 15.51 4.08
N TYR A 119 -4.56 14.66 5.07
CA TYR A 119 -4.42 13.20 4.85
C TYR A 119 -5.70 12.42 5.14
N GLU A 120 -6.43 12.81 6.18
CA GLU A 120 -7.54 11.98 6.68
C GLU A 120 -8.68 11.83 5.66
N ARG A 121 -8.89 12.83 4.79
CA ARG A 121 -9.96 12.75 3.77
C ARG A 121 -9.69 11.65 2.77
N ILE A 122 -8.46 11.57 2.24
CA ILE A 122 -8.04 10.54 1.29
C ILE A 122 -7.99 9.16 1.95
N VAL A 123 -7.45 9.06 3.17
CA VAL A 123 -7.39 7.79 3.92
C VAL A 123 -8.79 7.23 4.20
N ARG A 124 -9.74 8.09 4.60
CA ARG A 124 -11.14 7.70 4.85
C ARG A 124 -11.82 7.26 3.57
N GLU A 125 -11.68 8.03 2.50
CA GLU A 125 -12.27 7.68 1.21
C GLU A 125 -11.74 6.35 0.68
N LEU A 126 -10.42 6.13 0.72
CA LEU A 126 -9.82 4.86 0.33
C LEU A 126 -10.39 3.70 1.15
N SER A 127 -10.58 3.90 2.45
CA SER A 127 -11.19 2.92 3.35
C SER A 127 -12.66 2.62 2.99
N ASP A 128 -13.43 3.65 2.65
CA ASP A 128 -14.84 3.53 2.29
C ASP A 128 -15.04 2.84 0.93
N VAL A 129 -14.22 3.20 -0.06
CA VAL A 129 -14.20 2.52 -1.37
C VAL A 129 -13.78 1.06 -1.21
N ALA A 130 -12.70 0.78 -0.46
CA ALA A 130 -12.23 -0.58 -0.24
C ALA A 130 -13.29 -1.44 0.45
N LYS A 131 -14.00 -0.90 1.45
CA LYS A 131 -15.10 -1.58 2.12
C LYS A 131 -16.28 -1.83 1.18
N THR A 132 -16.69 -0.82 0.42
CA THR A 132 -17.87 -0.88 -0.47
C THR A 132 -17.65 -1.84 -1.63
N ARG A 133 -16.43 -1.88 -2.17
CA ARG A 133 -16.06 -2.71 -3.33
C ARG A 133 -15.38 -4.04 -2.94
N ASN A 134 -15.32 -4.34 -1.64
CA ASN A 134 -14.68 -5.54 -1.08
C ASN A 134 -13.23 -5.73 -1.59
N LEU A 135 -12.42 -4.67 -1.49
CA LEU A 135 -11.01 -4.67 -1.88
C LEU A 135 -10.12 -4.95 -0.67
N ASN A 136 -8.98 -5.59 -0.92
CA ASN A 136 -7.98 -5.81 0.11
C ASN A 136 -7.23 -4.50 0.38
N LEU A 137 -7.25 -4.02 1.63
CA LEU A 137 -6.62 -2.76 2.04
C LEU A 137 -5.73 -2.96 3.26
N VAL A 138 -4.46 -2.59 3.13
CA VAL A 138 -3.52 -2.43 4.24
C VAL A 138 -3.69 -1.04 4.84
N ARG A 139 -4.17 -0.99 6.09
CA ARG A 139 -4.36 0.25 6.86
C ARG A 139 -3.07 0.72 7.52
N ARG A 140 -2.08 1.05 6.70
CA ARG A 140 -0.74 1.53 7.08
C ARG A 140 -0.82 2.81 7.91
N TYR A 141 -1.72 3.74 7.56
CA TYR A 141 -1.93 4.98 8.31
C TYR A 141 -2.23 4.69 9.78
N SER A 142 -3.33 3.97 10.05
CA SER A 142 -3.77 3.67 11.42
C SER A 142 -2.75 2.82 12.19
N LEU A 143 -2.05 1.91 11.51
CA LEU A 143 -1.00 1.10 12.12
C LEU A 143 0.17 1.98 12.60
N MET A 144 0.64 2.89 11.75
CA MET A 144 1.76 3.77 12.05
C MET A 144 1.39 4.85 13.08
N GLU A 145 0.15 5.37 13.04
CA GLU A 145 -0.40 6.28 14.05
C GLU A 145 -0.41 5.60 15.44
N HIS A 146 -0.95 4.38 15.52
CA HIS A 146 -0.93 3.61 16.76
C HIS A 146 0.50 3.39 17.29
N TRP A 147 1.44 3.08 16.40
CA TRP A 147 2.84 2.92 16.80
C TRP A 147 3.48 4.22 17.29
N ASN A 148 3.10 5.35 16.71
CA ASN A 148 3.52 6.67 17.14
C ASN A 148 2.99 7.00 18.54
N ASP A 149 1.70 6.76 18.80
CA ASP A 149 1.06 7.02 20.08
C ASP A 149 1.66 6.18 21.21
N GLU A 150 1.97 4.91 20.94
CA GLU A 150 2.69 4.07 21.90
C GLU A 150 4.09 4.58 22.20
N ARG A 151 4.81 5.09 21.19
CA ARG A 151 6.14 5.68 21.37
C ARG A 151 6.06 6.91 22.27
N GLU A 152 5.05 7.75 22.03
CA GLU A 152 4.85 9.00 22.76
C GLU A 152 4.49 8.77 24.23
N ARG A 153 3.62 7.77 24.49
CA ARG A 153 3.24 7.32 25.84
C ARG A 153 4.39 6.64 26.59
N SER A 154 5.26 5.94 25.88
CA SER A 154 6.37 5.17 26.48
C SER A 154 7.63 6.02 26.69
N ARG A 155 7.51 7.34 26.82
CA ARG A 155 8.67 8.25 26.94
C ARG A 155 8.94 8.58 28.42
N PRO A 156 10.19 8.44 28.90
CA PRO A 156 11.40 8.05 28.16
C PRO A 156 11.40 6.57 27.75
N ALA A 157 11.98 6.28 26.58
CA ALA A 157 11.89 4.97 25.92
C ALA A 157 12.26 3.82 26.89
N PRO A 158 11.47 2.73 26.93
CA PRO A 158 11.75 1.62 27.81
C PRO A 158 13.07 0.95 27.43
N THR A 159 13.77 0.40 28.43
CA THR A 159 15.07 -0.28 28.28
C THR A 159 15.01 -1.63 27.56
N GLY A 160 13.84 -2.05 27.07
CA GLY A 160 13.63 -3.29 26.31
C GLY A 160 13.06 -3.04 24.91
N LYS A 161 13.32 -3.95 23.97
CA LYS A 161 12.71 -3.90 22.63
C LYS A 161 11.24 -4.31 22.72
N ILE A 162 10.33 -3.38 22.47
CA ILE A 162 8.96 -3.74 22.06
C ILE A 162 9.07 -4.20 20.60
N LEU A 163 8.83 -5.49 20.34
CA LEU A 163 8.83 -6.04 18.99
C LEU A 163 7.51 -5.64 18.32
N LYS A 164 7.58 -4.69 17.39
CA LYS A 164 6.45 -4.32 16.52
C LYS A 164 6.61 -5.05 15.19
N PRO A 165 5.54 -5.64 14.62
CA PRO A 165 5.63 -6.24 13.30
C PRO A 165 6.07 -5.18 12.30
N CYS A 166 6.95 -5.54 11.36
CA CYS A 166 7.34 -4.61 10.30
C CYS A 166 6.16 -4.41 9.33
N LEU A 167 6.12 -3.27 8.65
CA LEU A 167 5.10 -3.00 7.64
C LEU A 167 5.08 -4.08 6.53
N SER A 168 6.25 -4.63 6.18
CA SER A 168 6.35 -5.71 5.18
C SER A 168 5.59 -6.96 5.60
N GLU A 169 5.57 -7.28 6.89
CA GLU A 169 4.87 -8.45 7.43
C GLU A 169 3.35 -8.29 7.28
N VAL A 170 2.83 -7.08 7.56
CA VAL A 170 1.39 -6.77 7.42
C VAL A 170 0.97 -6.78 5.95
N ILE A 171 1.81 -6.24 5.06
CA ILE A 171 1.59 -6.31 3.61
C ILE A 171 1.59 -7.78 3.15
N ALA A 172 2.58 -8.58 3.58
CA ALA A 172 2.66 -10.00 3.23
C ALA A 172 1.42 -10.77 3.70
N GLU A 173 0.91 -10.51 4.91
CA GLU A 173 -0.34 -11.11 5.40
C GLU A 173 -1.53 -10.81 4.51
N THR A 174 -1.67 -9.55 4.12
CA THR A 174 -2.78 -9.09 3.30
C THR A 174 -2.71 -9.70 1.90
N ILE A 175 -1.50 -9.82 1.34
CA ILE A 175 -1.27 -10.52 0.06
C ILE A 175 -1.65 -11.99 0.17
N VAL A 176 -1.30 -12.66 1.27
CA VAL A 176 -1.67 -14.07 1.49
C VAL A 176 -3.19 -14.22 1.56
N GLN A 177 -3.89 -13.33 2.26
CA GLN A 177 -5.36 -13.33 2.33
C GLN A 177 -5.99 -13.10 0.95
N ALA A 178 -5.50 -12.10 0.21
CA ALA A 178 -5.91 -11.84 -1.17
C ALA A 178 -5.59 -13.01 -2.10
N SER A 179 -4.57 -13.81 -1.77
CA SER A 179 -4.16 -14.96 -2.58
C SER A 179 -5.09 -16.16 -2.46
N LEU A 180 -5.90 -16.21 -1.40
CA LEU A 180 -6.82 -17.31 -1.08
C LEU A 180 -8.28 -17.05 -1.53
N GLN A 181 -8.56 -15.86 -2.04
CA GLN A 181 -9.85 -15.46 -2.62
C GLN A 181 -9.84 -15.65 -4.14
#